data_AF-A0A4D4KX91-F1
#
_entry.id   AF-A0A4D4KX91-F1
#
_cell.length_a   1.000
_cell.length_b   1.000
_cell.length_c   1.000
_cell.angle_alpha   90.00
_cell.angle_beta   90.00
_cell.angle_gamma   90.00
#
_symmetry.space_group_name_H-M   'P 1'
#
loop_
_entity.id
_entity.type
_entity.pdbx_description
1 polymer ?
#
loop_
_entity_poly.entity_id
_entity_poly.type
_entity_poly.pdbx_seq_one_letter_code
_entity_poly.pdbx_strand_id
1 'polypeptide(L)'
;MSEYVRSRIRTVRKARKAAPRAAVAVAAVLATLATLGAAFGGTADAVARTPRSTADVYVAPNGDDGASGTRTAPVRTPERARDLVRKRVPHQSGDLTVHLAPGTYRLARPLVLDARDSGGNGHRVIWQGSRGTVFSGGRAVRGWRPVKGGAGLWSAPAPAGLDDTRQLYVNGVRAQRARGPIPVTLTATATGYTASADTLARWRNPSDIEFVYPSGEALWNIQQYGLGPWTEPRCPIGSMTGATVTMAQPCWDNSTRRVEFPDIPGRSINMVGPAKLTGGALPGYVENAFEVLDQPGEWYLDRHTRTVYYRPRPGRTRAPPTWRRRSWRSWWTGGAPGARRCTTSPCAVSSSRTPPGSPPPRPRASPRCRRAIR
;
A
#
# COMPACT_ATOMS: atom_id res chain seq x y z
N MET A 1 -48.67 -8.49 30.06
CA MET A 1 -47.93 -9.56 29.33
C MET A 1 -47.51 -8.97 27.99
N SER A 2 -46.25 -8.98 27.55
CA SER A 2 -45.42 -10.18 27.41
C SER A 2 -43.90 -9.87 27.46
N GLU A 3 -43.26 -10.43 28.49
CA GLU A 3 -42.02 -11.22 28.49
C GLU A 3 -40.73 -10.91 27.70
N TYR A 4 -40.55 -9.78 26.99
CA TYR A 4 -39.26 -9.58 26.29
C TYR A 4 -38.21 -8.71 27.03
N VAL A 5 -38.61 -7.98 28.08
CA VAL A 5 -37.73 -6.98 28.75
C VAL A 5 -37.10 -7.51 30.06
N ARG A 6 -37.35 -8.76 30.46
CA ARG A 6 -36.94 -9.28 31.79
C ARG A 6 -35.73 -10.22 31.80
N SER A 7 -34.86 -10.19 30.79
CA SER A 7 -33.68 -11.06 30.76
C SER A 7 -32.40 -10.28 30.47
N ARG A 8 -31.51 -10.26 31.47
CA ARG A 8 -30.06 -9.91 31.43
C ARG A 8 -29.58 -8.54 31.92
N ILE A 9 -30.20 -8.02 32.99
CA ILE A 9 -29.48 -7.20 33.98
C ILE A 9 -29.31 -8.03 35.25
N ARG A 10 -28.20 -8.80 35.37
CA ARG A 10 -27.65 -9.35 36.63
C ARG A 10 -26.40 -10.21 36.40
N THR A 11 -25.25 -9.54 36.24
CA THR A 11 -23.91 -10.00 36.65
C THR A 11 -23.03 -8.77 36.36
N VAL A 12 -22.55 -7.99 37.32
CA VAL A 12 -21.35 -8.27 38.13
C VAL A 12 -21.40 -7.33 39.34
N ARG A 13 -21.60 -7.86 40.54
CA ARG A 13 -21.22 -7.22 41.81
C ARG A 13 -21.17 -8.30 42.90
N LYS A 14 -20.10 -8.28 43.70
CA LYS A 14 -19.64 -9.27 44.70
C LYS A 14 -18.80 -10.39 44.06
N ALA A 15 -17.55 -10.64 44.43
CA ALA A 15 -16.91 -10.51 45.73
C ALA A 15 -15.47 -9.96 45.65
N ARG A 16 -15.15 -9.03 46.56
CA ARG A 16 -13.80 -8.68 46.98
C ARG A 16 -13.74 -8.89 48.49
N LYS A 17 -12.56 -9.31 48.99
CA LYS A 17 -12.14 -9.51 50.39
C LYS A 17 -12.54 -10.89 50.93
N ALA A 18 -11.71 -11.67 51.62
CA ALA A 18 -10.40 -11.47 52.24
C ALA A 18 -9.72 -12.84 52.42
N ALA A 19 -8.40 -12.90 52.54
CA ALA A 19 -7.70 -14.04 53.17
C ALA A 19 -6.49 -13.52 53.98
N PRO A 20 -6.20 -14.11 55.16
CA PRO A 20 -5.29 -13.53 56.14
C PRO A 20 -3.86 -14.07 56.06
N ARG A 21 -2.96 -13.37 56.76
CA ARG A 21 -1.57 -13.73 57.04
C ARG A 21 -1.49 -14.99 57.91
N ALA A 22 -0.56 -15.89 57.61
CA ALA A 22 0.09 -16.74 58.60
C ALA A 22 1.51 -17.10 58.13
N ALA A 23 2.49 -16.66 58.90
CA ALA A 23 3.88 -17.10 58.82
C ALA A 23 4.00 -18.40 59.63
N VAL A 24 4.68 -19.41 59.09
CA VAL A 24 5.27 -20.50 59.88
C VAL A 24 6.62 -20.84 59.24
N ALA A 25 7.67 -20.69 60.04
CA ALA A 25 9.00 -21.19 59.78
C ALA A 25 9.04 -22.70 60.05
N VAL A 26 9.75 -23.48 59.23
CA VAL A 26 10.31 -24.77 59.65
C VAL A 26 11.71 -24.92 59.06
N ALA A 27 12.64 -25.21 59.96
CA ALA A 27 14.07 -25.39 59.75
C ALA A 27 14.42 -26.81 59.25
N ALA A 28 15.58 -26.87 58.58
CA ALA A 28 16.62 -27.91 58.62
C ALA A 28 16.24 -29.41 58.65
N VAL A 29 16.70 -30.15 57.63
CA VAL A 29 17.45 -31.42 57.82
C VAL A 29 18.61 -31.49 56.82
N LEU A 30 19.83 -31.57 57.36
CA LEU A 30 21.08 -31.94 56.70
C LEU A 30 21.29 -33.46 56.85
N ALA A 31 21.73 -34.15 55.78
CA ALA A 31 22.51 -35.39 55.84
C ALA A 31 23.15 -35.63 54.45
N THR A 32 24.37 -35.15 54.22
CA THR A 32 25.62 -35.94 54.13
C THR A 32 25.67 -37.02 53.05
N LEU A 33 26.45 -36.78 51.99
CA LEU A 33 27.30 -37.78 51.31
C LEU A 33 28.35 -37.07 50.42
N ALA A 34 29.49 -36.77 51.01
CA ALA A 34 30.80 -36.82 50.35
C ALA A 34 31.30 -38.27 50.53
N THR A 35 31.99 -38.98 49.65
CA THR A 35 32.94 -38.70 48.56
C THR A 35 33.08 -39.97 47.72
N LEU A 36 33.27 -39.87 46.40
CA LEU A 36 34.19 -40.76 45.68
C LEU A 36 34.58 -40.08 44.36
N GLY A 37 35.76 -39.47 44.36
CA GLY A 37 36.46 -39.11 43.15
C GLY A 37 37.33 -40.29 42.70
N ALA A 38 37.23 -40.68 41.44
CA ALA A 38 38.33 -41.25 40.66
C ALA A 38 37.97 -41.25 39.17
N ALA A 39 38.71 -40.42 38.43
CA ALA A 39 39.19 -40.67 37.07
C ALA A 39 38.22 -41.22 36.02
N PHE A 40 37.59 -40.31 35.27
CA PHE A 40 37.58 -40.43 33.81
C PHE A 40 37.95 -39.07 33.22
N GLY A 41 39.24 -38.94 32.85
CA GLY A 41 39.71 -37.94 31.92
C GLY A 41 39.11 -38.23 30.54
N GLY A 42 37.86 -37.83 30.34
CA GLY A 42 37.34 -37.59 29.01
C GLY A 42 37.69 -36.17 28.65
N THR A 43 38.65 -35.99 27.74
CA THR A 43 38.76 -34.75 26.98
C THR A 43 37.41 -34.51 26.34
N ALA A 44 36.61 -33.62 26.92
CA ALA A 44 35.53 -33.00 26.18
C ALA A 44 36.24 -32.20 25.08
N ASP A 45 36.43 -32.85 23.93
CA ASP A 45 36.65 -32.16 22.68
C ASP A 45 35.43 -31.25 22.52
N ALA A 46 35.56 -30.03 23.03
CA ALA A 46 34.81 -28.91 22.55
C ALA A 46 35.21 -28.81 21.09
N VAL A 47 34.53 -29.57 20.23
CA VAL A 47 34.49 -29.32 18.80
C VAL A 47 33.97 -27.90 18.72
N ALA A 48 34.90 -26.96 18.60
CA ALA A 48 34.62 -25.62 18.21
C ALA A 48 33.85 -25.78 16.91
N ARG A 49 32.51 -25.66 16.97
CA ARG A 49 31.71 -25.45 15.79
C ARG A 49 32.22 -24.13 15.25
N THR A 50 33.17 -24.21 14.32
CA THR A 50 33.56 -23.08 13.48
C THR A 50 32.23 -22.51 13.01
N PRO A 51 31.91 -21.23 13.32
CA PRO A 51 30.62 -20.68 12.93
C PRO A 51 30.55 -20.87 11.42
N ARG A 52 29.66 -21.76 10.99
CA ARG A 52 29.46 -22.04 9.57
C ARG A 52 29.20 -20.68 8.97
N SER A 53 30.14 -20.19 8.16
CA SER A 53 30.01 -18.94 7.41
C SER A 53 28.70 -19.06 6.66
N THR A 54 27.63 -18.47 7.20
CA THR A 54 26.33 -18.60 6.57
C THR A 54 26.43 -17.82 5.27
N ALA A 55 26.03 -18.43 4.15
CA ALA A 55 25.96 -17.74 2.87
C ALA A 55 24.89 -16.62 2.85
N ASP A 56 24.31 -16.31 4.01
CA ASP A 56 23.30 -15.30 4.25
C ASP A 56 23.81 -13.89 3.95
N VAL A 57 22.90 -13.08 3.43
CA VAL A 57 23.14 -11.67 3.13
C VAL A 57 22.39 -10.83 4.16
N TYR A 58 23.04 -9.86 4.78
CA TYR A 58 22.42 -8.94 5.72
C TYR A 58 22.28 -7.56 5.10
N VAL A 59 21.09 -6.97 5.23
CA VAL A 59 20.71 -5.68 4.66
C VAL A 59 20.21 -4.79 5.79
N ALA A 60 20.73 -3.56 5.88
CA ALA A 60 20.31 -2.60 6.89
C ALA A 60 20.27 -1.17 6.32
N PRO A 61 19.36 -0.29 6.78
CA PRO A 61 19.25 1.08 6.27
C PRO A 61 20.51 1.94 6.46
N ASN A 62 21.31 1.61 7.47
CA ASN A 62 22.60 2.23 7.79
C ASN A 62 23.80 1.40 7.31
N GLY A 63 23.59 0.36 6.50
CA GLY A 63 24.65 -0.45 5.92
C GLY A 63 25.43 0.28 4.82
N ASP A 64 26.32 -0.45 4.16
CA ASP A 64 27.15 0.03 3.07
C ASP A 64 27.17 -0.96 1.89
N ASP A 65 26.88 -0.49 0.68
CA ASP A 65 26.86 -1.35 -0.50
C ASP A 65 28.25 -1.79 -0.96
N GLY A 66 29.31 -1.14 -0.46
CA GLY A 66 30.68 -1.62 -0.57
C GLY A 66 30.99 -2.83 0.32
N ALA A 67 30.16 -3.11 1.33
CA ALA A 67 30.40 -4.19 2.29
C ALA A 67 30.14 -5.59 1.71
N SER A 68 30.61 -6.61 2.44
CA SER A 68 30.48 -8.02 2.08
C SER A 68 29.08 -8.60 2.33
N GLY A 69 28.21 -7.88 3.04
CA GLY A 69 26.85 -8.30 3.37
C GLY A 69 26.78 -9.33 4.48
N THR A 70 27.74 -9.34 5.41
CA THR A 70 27.73 -10.17 6.62
C THR A 70 26.95 -9.47 7.74
N ARG A 71 26.67 -10.17 8.84
CA ARG A 71 25.96 -9.61 9.99
C ARG A 71 26.63 -8.35 10.56
N THR A 72 27.97 -8.33 10.58
CA THR A 72 28.77 -7.20 11.09
C THR A 72 29.08 -6.16 10.03
N ALA A 73 28.91 -6.48 8.74
CA ALA A 73 29.13 -5.59 7.62
C ALA A 73 27.95 -5.69 6.61
N PRO A 74 26.73 -5.24 6.99
CA PRO A 74 25.55 -5.38 6.16
C PRO A 74 25.58 -4.43 4.96
N VAL A 75 24.97 -4.84 3.85
CA VAL A 75 24.76 -3.96 2.70
C VAL A 75 23.60 -3.01 2.94
N ARG A 76 23.56 -1.89 2.20
CA ARG A 76 22.53 -0.87 2.37
C ARG A 76 21.26 -1.19 1.59
N THR A 77 21.41 -1.66 0.35
CA THR A 77 20.32 -1.75 -0.61
C THR A 77 19.87 -3.19 -0.87
N PRO A 78 18.55 -3.41 -1.09
CA PRO A 78 18.04 -4.69 -1.56
C PRO A 78 18.64 -5.10 -2.92
N GLU A 79 18.92 -4.14 -3.80
CA GLU A 79 19.56 -4.39 -5.09
C GLU A 79 20.97 -4.97 -4.92
N ARG A 80 21.78 -4.39 -4.03
CA ARG A 80 23.10 -4.93 -3.73
C ARG A 80 23.00 -6.32 -3.09
N ALA A 81 22.02 -6.53 -2.22
CA ALA A 81 21.77 -7.82 -1.62
C ALA A 81 21.45 -8.90 -2.67
N ARG A 82 20.59 -8.58 -3.64
CA ARG A 82 20.31 -9.45 -4.80
C ARG A 82 21.59 -9.76 -5.57
N ASP A 83 22.43 -8.77 -5.83
CA ASP A 83 23.67 -8.99 -6.59
C ASP A 83 24.64 -9.91 -5.82
N LEU A 84 24.64 -9.88 -4.48
CA LEU A 84 25.37 -10.85 -3.65
C LEU A 84 24.74 -12.24 -3.70
N VAL A 85 23.41 -12.35 -3.66
CA VAL A 85 22.69 -13.62 -3.83
C VAL A 85 23.11 -14.29 -5.14
N ARG A 86 23.11 -13.56 -6.25
CA ARG A 86 23.48 -14.10 -7.57
C ARG A 86 24.88 -14.68 -7.63
N LYS A 87 25.80 -14.14 -6.84
CA LYS A 87 27.18 -14.66 -6.74
C LYS A 87 27.26 -15.91 -5.86
N ARG A 88 26.33 -16.09 -4.92
CA ARG A 88 26.35 -17.17 -3.91
C ARG A 88 25.51 -18.38 -4.32
N VAL A 89 24.43 -18.18 -5.07
CA VAL A 89 23.54 -19.24 -5.57
C VAL A 89 24.30 -20.35 -6.33
N PRO A 90 25.27 -20.06 -7.22
CA PRO A 90 26.04 -21.12 -7.90
C PRO A 90 26.83 -22.04 -6.96
N HIS A 91 27.16 -21.58 -5.75
CA HIS A 91 27.96 -22.30 -4.75
C HIS A 91 27.12 -22.70 -3.52
N GLN A 92 25.79 -22.73 -3.69
CA GLN A 92 24.86 -22.98 -2.60
C GLN A 92 24.92 -24.43 -2.11
N SER A 93 25.25 -24.61 -0.83
CA SER A 93 25.28 -25.90 -0.11
C SER A 93 24.26 -25.98 1.04
N GLY A 94 23.28 -25.08 1.04
CA GLY A 94 22.23 -24.94 2.05
C GLY A 94 21.34 -23.74 1.74
N ASP A 95 20.20 -23.61 2.42
CA ASP A 95 19.34 -22.43 2.23
C ASP A 95 20.11 -21.12 2.48
N LEU A 96 19.85 -20.12 1.64
CA LEU A 96 20.44 -18.78 1.72
C LEU A 96 19.36 -17.80 2.16
N THR A 97 19.59 -17.09 3.26
CA THR A 97 18.65 -16.07 3.76
C THR A 97 19.19 -14.65 3.56
N VAL A 98 18.41 -13.79 2.94
CA VAL A 98 18.61 -12.34 2.90
C VAL A 98 17.88 -11.72 4.09
N HIS A 99 18.59 -11.38 5.16
CA HIS A 99 18.05 -10.77 6.37
C HIS A 99 17.93 -9.26 6.20
N LEU A 100 16.71 -8.72 6.26
CA LEU A 100 16.45 -7.29 6.24
C LEU A 100 16.13 -6.77 7.64
N ALA A 101 17.00 -5.89 8.13
CA ALA A 101 16.79 -5.17 9.38
C ALA A 101 15.57 -4.23 9.30
N PRO A 102 14.97 -3.86 10.44
CA PRO A 102 13.85 -2.92 10.45
C PRO A 102 14.23 -1.59 9.79
N GLY A 103 13.36 -1.08 8.92
CA GLY A 103 13.71 0.10 8.14
C GLY A 103 12.77 0.38 6.99
N THR A 104 13.00 1.49 6.30
CA THR A 104 12.37 1.76 5.00
C THR A 104 13.44 1.77 3.93
N TYR A 105 13.36 0.79 3.05
CA TYR A 105 14.17 0.65 1.86
C TYR A 105 13.42 1.33 0.71
N ARG A 106 13.89 2.52 0.31
CA ARG A 106 13.26 3.28 -0.77
C ARG A 106 13.76 2.78 -2.12
N LEU A 107 12.82 2.36 -2.95
CA LEU A 107 13.08 1.82 -4.27
C LEU A 107 12.82 2.90 -5.32
N ALA A 108 13.86 3.31 -6.04
CA ALA A 108 13.71 4.24 -7.17
C ALA A 108 13.13 3.54 -8.42
N ARG A 109 13.30 2.21 -8.48
CA ARG A 109 12.82 1.31 -9.53
C ARG A 109 12.41 -0.03 -8.90
N PRO A 110 11.60 -0.86 -9.57
CA PRO A 110 11.26 -2.18 -9.03
C PRO A 110 12.51 -3.01 -8.70
N LEU A 111 12.49 -3.71 -7.56
CA LEU A 111 13.47 -4.76 -7.27
C LEU A 111 13.14 -5.95 -8.18
N VAL A 112 13.89 -6.09 -9.27
CA VAL A 112 13.72 -7.20 -10.21
C VAL A 112 14.45 -8.42 -9.68
N LEU A 113 13.69 -9.50 -9.46
CA LEU A 113 14.18 -10.84 -9.16
C LEU A 113 13.87 -11.76 -10.34
N ASP A 114 14.85 -12.53 -10.79
CA ASP A 114 14.75 -13.48 -11.91
C ASP A 114 15.31 -14.87 -11.53
N ALA A 115 15.47 -15.74 -12.52
CA ALA A 115 15.94 -17.12 -12.31
C ALA A 115 17.31 -17.20 -11.59
N ARG A 116 18.16 -16.17 -11.70
CA ARG A 116 19.48 -16.13 -11.02
C ARG A 116 19.38 -15.91 -9.52
N ASP A 117 18.21 -15.46 -9.05
CA ASP A 117 17.93 -15.18 -7.65
C ASP A 117 17.23 -16.37 -6.96
N SER A 118 16.99 -17.44 -7.71
CA SER A 118 16.34 -18.68 -7.26
C SER A 118 17.34 -19.64 -6.64
N GLY A 119 16.92 -20.38 -5.62
CA GLY A 119 17.77 -21.41 -5.01
C GLY A 119 18.11 -22.54 -5.98
N GLY A 120 19.35 -23.04 -5.89
CA GLY A 120 19.86 -24.17 -6.68
C GLY A 120 20.00 -25.44 -5.85
N ASN A 121 20.20 -26.59 -6.51
CA ASN A 121 20.59 -27.86 -5.87
C ASN A 121 19.67 -28.33 -4.71
N GLY A 122 18.36 -28.09 -4.82
CA GLY A 122 17.39 -28.46 -3.78
C GLY A 122 17.24 -27.46 -2.63
N HIS A 123 18.03 -26.37 -2.63
CA HIS A 123 17.99 -25.33 -1.61
C HIS A 123 17.14 -24.12 -2.03
N ARG A 124 16.83 -23.24 -1.06
CA ARG A 124 15.99 -22.05 -1.23
C ARG A 124 16.79 -20.76 -1.08
N VAL A 125 16.27 -19.69 -1.68
CA VAL A 125 16.67 -18.32 -1.36
C VAL A 125 15.49 -17.65 -0.65
N ILE A 126 15.72 -17.17 0.58
CA ILE A 126 14.68 -16.65 1.47
C ILE A 126 14.95 -15.18 1.72
N TRP A 127 14.04 -14.29 1.31
CA TRP A 127 14.11 -12.86 1.62
C TRP A 127 13.34 -12.60 2.91
N GLN A 128 14.08 -12.48 4.01
CA GLN A 128 13.52 -12.42 5.33
C GLN A 128 13.58 -11.02 5.94
N GLY A 129 12.42 -10.36 6.07
CA GLY A 129 12.28 -9.13 6.83
C GLY A 129 12.00 -9.36 8.31
N SER A 130 12.13 -8.29 9.06
CA SER A 130 11.73 -8.18 10.46
C SER A 130 10.56 -7.21 10.63
N ARG A 131 9.94 -7.18 11.82
CA ARG A 131 8.85 -6.23 12.11
C ARG A 131 9.34 -4.79 11.89
N GLY A 132 8.69 -4.07 10.97
CA GLY A 132 9.07 -2.70 10.60
C GLY A 132 9.90 -2.59 9.31
N THR A 133 10.21 -3.70 8.65
CA THR A 133 10.80 -3.75 7.31
C THR A 133 9.78 -3.33 6.25
N VAL A 134 10.08 -2.26 5.52
CA VAL A 134 9.20 -1.69 4.48
C VAL A 134 9.99 -1.45 3.21
N PHE A 135 9.57 -2.03 2.09
CA PHE A 135 9.93 -1.56 0.76
C PHE A 135 8.97 -0.45 0.34
N SER A 136 9.49 0.69 -0.09
CA SER A 136 8.67 1.84 -0.45
C SER A 136 9.06 2.42 -1.79
N GLY A 137 8.11 2.54 -2.71
CA GLY A 137 8.26 3.36 -3.94
C GLY A 137 7.98 4.86 -3.70
N GLY A 138 7.68 5.23 -2.45
CA GLY A 138 7.25 6.59 -2.10
C GLY A 138 8.41 7.56 -1.90
N ARG A 139 8.17 8.81 -2.30
CA ARG A 139 9.08 9.94 -2.08
C ARG A 139 8.56 10.79 -0.93
N ALA A 140 9.46 11.21 -0.04
CA ALA A 140 9.10 12.07 1.08
C ALA A 140 8.91 13.51 0.59
N VAL A 141 7.74 14.09 0.84
CA VAL A 141 7.48 15.51 0.67
C VAL A 141 8.02 16.26 1.90
N ARG A 142 8.93 17.20 1.69
CA ARG A 142 9.64 17.95 2.73
C ARG A 142 9.51 19.46 2.50
N GLY A 143 9.86 20.25 3.51
CA GLY A 143 9.83 21.71 3.41
C GLY A 143 8.43 22.32 3.56
N TRP A 144 7.59 21.71 4.41
CA TRP A 144 6.24 22.18 4.67
C TRP A 144 6.23 23.55 5.34
N ARG A 145 5.42 24.47 4.80
CA ARG A 145 5.24 25.84 5.30
C ARG A 145 3.75 26.21 5.30
N PRO A 146 3.29 27.04 6.25
CA PRO A 146 1.93 27.56 6.21
C PRO A 146 1.73 28.44 4.96
N VAL A 147 0.55 28.35 4.35
CA VAL A 147 0.18 29.21 3.21
C VAL A 147 -0.34 30.54 3.72
N LYS A 148 0.22 31.66 3.25
CA LYS A 148 -0.22 33.01 3.64
C LYS A 148 -1.68 33.21 3.23
N GLY A 149 -2.52 33.69 4.15
CA GLY A 149 -3.96 33.86 3.92
C GLY A 149 -4.77 32.56 3.89
N GLY A 150 -4.14 31.38 3.99
CA GLY A 150 -4.80 30.08 4.01
C GLY A 150 -4.88 29.51 5.42
N ALA A 151 -5.91 29.85 6.18
CA ALA A 151 -6.09 29.33 7.54
C ALA A 151 -6.09 27.78 7.54
N GLY A 152 -5.16 27.19 8.28
CA GLY A 152 -5.00 25.73 8.37
C GLY A 152 -4.44 25.05 7.11
N LEU A 153 -3.99 25.80 6.10
CA LEU A 153 -3.44 25.26 4.86
C LEU A 153 -1.91 25.27 4.87
N TRP A 154 -1.31 24.14 4.51
CA TRP A 154 0.14 23.98 4.40
C TRP A 154 0.52 23.62 2.97
N SER A 155 1.72 24.04 2.56
CA SER A 155 2.28 23.70 1.26
C SER A 155 3.73 23.23 1.37
N ALA A 156 4.17 22.43 0.41
CA ALA A 156 5.55 21.99 0.27
C ALA A 156 5.88 21.77 -1.22
N PRO A 157 7.15 21.95 -1.63
CA PRO A 157 7.56 21.59 -2.99
C PRO A 157 7.38 20.08 -3.23
N ALA A 158 6.85 19.74 -4.40
CA ALA A 158 6.78 18.36 -4.85
C ALA A 158 8.22 17.82 -5.05
N PRO A 159 8.54 16.60 -4.56
CA PRO A 159 9.85 15.99 -4.77
C PRO A 159 10.23 15.93 -6.26
N ALA A 160 11.50 16.16 -6.60
CA ALA A 160 11.98 16.15 -7.99
C ALA A 160 11.63 14.85 -8.73
N GLY A 161 11.04 14.91 -9.93
CA GLY A 161 10.57 13.72 -10.66
C GLY A 161 9.26 13.10 -10.13
N LEU A 162 8.56 13.80 -9.22
CA LEU A 162 7.15 13.54 -8.93
C LEU A 162 6.30 14.46 -9.82
N ASP A 163 5.84 13.95 -10.96
CA ASP A 163 5.07 14.76 -11.92
C ASP A 163 3.55 14.63 -11.73
N ASP A 164 3.11 13.50 -11.17
CA ASP A 164 1.71 13.26 -10.81
C ASP A 164 1.66 12.35 -9.57
N THR A 165 0.51 12.20 -8.90
CA THR A 165 0.18 11.10 -7.98
C THR A 165 -1.28 11.18 -7.58
N ARG A 166 -1.88 10.06 -7.18
CA ARG A 166 -3.26 10.00 -6.67
C ARG A 166 -3.35 9.68 -5.18
N GLN A 167 -2.21 9.56 -4.50
CA GLN A 167 -2.16 9.18 -3.09
C GLN A 167 -1.09 9.98 -2.35
N LEU A 168 -1.49 10.55 -1.22
CA LEU A 168 -0.60 11.08 -0.20
C LEU A 168 -0.84 10.31 1.11
N TYR A 169 0.22 10.04 1.85
CA TYR A 169 0.13 9.41 3.17
C TYR A 169 0.77 10.32 4.22
N VAL A 170 0.03 10.56 5.29
CA VAL A 170 0.46 11.39 6.42
C VAL A 170 0.52 10.52 7.68
N ASN A 171 1.73 10.25 8.16
CA ASN A 171 2.01 9.38 9.32
C ASN A 171 1.41 7.98 9.16
N GLY A 172 1.59 7.38 7.97
CA GLY A 172 1.07 6.05 7.63
C GLY A 172 -0.44 6.01 7.32
N VAL A 173 -1.14 7.14 7.39
CA VAL A 173 -2.58 7.22 7.08
C VAL A 173 -2.80 7.91 5.75
N ARG A 174 -3.59 7.31 4.85
CA ARG A 174 -3.93 7.91 3.56
C ARG A 174 -4.69 9.23 3.78
N ALA A 175 -4.21 10.29 3.14
CA ALA A 175 -4.91 11.57 3.04
C ALA A 175 -5.90 11.53 1.87
N GLN A 176 -6.98 12.29 2.00
CA GLN A 176 -8.05 12.34 0.99
C GLN A 176 -7.61 13.29 -0.13
N ARG A 177 -7.63 12.85 -1.39
CA ARG A 177 -7.43 13.80 -2.49
C ARG A 177 -8.61 14.78 -2.46
N ALA A 178 -8.34 16.08 -2.58
CA ALA A 178 -9.35 17.13 -2.51
C ALA A 178 -10.53 16.77 -3.41
N ARG A 179 -11.74 16.76 -2.84
CA ARG A 179 -12.98 16.45 -3.55
C ARG A 179 -14.14 17.24 -3.00
N GLY A 180 -15.12 17.56 -3.84
CA GLY A 180 -16.26 18.35 -3.43
C GLY A 180 -17.42 18.30 -4.42
N PRO A 181 -18.53 18.98 -4.09
CA PRO A 181 -19.66 19.10 -5.01
C PRO A 181 -19.26 19.83 -6.29
N ILE A 182 -20.00 19.57 -7.36
CA ILE A 182 -19.86 20.33 -8.61
C ILE A 182 -20.65 21.65 -8.43
N PRO A 183 -20.02 22.83 -8.58
CA PRO A 183 -20.65 24.13 -8.28
C PRO A 183 -21.55 24.66 -9.40
N VAL A 184 -21.93 23.81 -10.36
CA VAL A 184 -22.72 24.15 -11.55
C VAL A 184 -23.63 22.97 -11.88
N THR A 185 -24.76 23.26 -12.53
CA THR A 185 -25.57 22.20 -13.14
C THR A 185 -24.89 21.75 -14.43
N LEU A 186 -24.92 20.45 -14.71
CA LEU A 186 -24.35 19.86 -15.92
C LEU A 186 -25.46 19.25 -16.78
N THR A 187 -25.38 19.46 -18.09
CA THR A 187 -26.18 18.75 -19.09
C THR A 187 -25.22 17.92 -19.94
N ALA A 188 -25.41 16.60 -19.97
CA ALA A 188 -24.55 15.70 -20.72
C ALA A 188 -24.64 15.96 -22.24
N THR A 189 -23.50 15.85 -22.92
CA THR A 189 -23.36 15.95 -24.37
C THR A 189 -22.65 14.71 -24.91
N ALA A 190 -22.49 14.61 -26.23
CA ALA A 190 -21.80 13.47 -26.85
C ALA A 190 -20.31 13.35 -26.45
N THR A 191 -19.67 14.46 -26.06
CA THR A 191 -18.23 14.55 -25.76
C THR A 191 -17.94 15.00 -24.32
N GLY A 192 -18.97 15.28 -23.53
CA GLY A 192 -18.82 15.71 -22.14
C GLY A 192 -20.08 16.39 -21.63
N TYR A 193 -20.00 17.70 -21.35
CA TYR A 193 -21.08 18.46 -20.73
C TYR A 193 -21.16 19.91 -21.21
N THR A 194 -22.36 20.48 -21.12
CA THR A 194 -22.57 21.92 -21.03
C THR A 194 -22.88 22.26 -19.57
N ALA A 195 -22.10 23.14 -18.97
CA ALA A 195 -22.32 23.65 -17.62
C ALA A 195 -23.28 24.84 -17.63
N SER A 196 -23.97 25.09 -16.51
CA SER A 196 -24.82 26.28 -16.36
C SER A 196 -24.01 27.59 -16.26
N ALA A 197 -22.71 27.49 -15.96
CA ALA A 197 -21.78 28.60 -15.90
C ALA A 197 -20.34 28.10 -16.16
N ASP A 198 -19.45 29.01 -16.52
CA ASP A 198 -18.02 28.78 -16.76
C ASP A 198 -17.19 28.73 -15.45
N THR A 199 -17.81 28.51 -14.29
CA THR A 199 -17.14 28.48 -12.99
C THR A 199 -15.97 27.51 -12.94
N LEU A 200 -16.14 26.29 -13.49
CA LEU A 200 -15.07 25.29 -13.55
C LEU A 200 -13.91 25.73 -14.44
N ALA A 201 -14.18 26.47 -15.53
CA ALA A 201 -13.15 26.97 -16.44
C ALA A 201 -12.28 28.07 -15.81
N ARG A 202 -12.79 28.76 -14.77
CA ARG A 202 -12.05 29.75 -13.99
C ARG A 202 -11.24 29.18 -12.83
N TRP A 203 -11.35 27.88 -12.55
CA TRP A 203 -10.52 27.23 -11.52
C TRP A 203 -9.07 27.21 -11.96
N ARG A 204 -8.16 27.10 -10.98
CA ARG A 204 -6.72 27.25 -11.19
C ARG A 204 -6.17 26.35 -12.29
N ASN A 205 -6.53 25.06 -12.24
CA ASN A 205 -6.04 24.03 -13.14
C ASN A 205 -7.22 23.22 -13.70
N PRO A 206 -7.96 23.78 -14.68
CA PRO A 206 -9.24 23.24 -15.13
C PRO A 206 -9.13 21.85 -15.76
N SER A 207 -8.07 21.60 -16.53
CA SER A 207 -7.79 20.30 -17.16
C SER A 207 -7.30 19.22 -16.19
N ASP A 208 -7.00 19.58 -14.95
CA ASP A 208 -6.59 18.63 -13.92
C ASP A 208 -7.79 18.03 -13.16
N ILE A 209 -8.96 18.67 -13.26
CA ILE A 209 -10.18 18.24 -12.59
C ILE A 209 -10.60 16.87 -13.10
N GLU A 210 -11.07 16.01 -12.20
CA GLU A 210 -11.69 14.75 -12.56
C GLU A 210 -13.15 14.70 -12.09
N PHE A 211 -14.02 14.28 -13.00
CA PHE A 211 -15.39 13.91 -12.67
C PHE A 211 -15.45 12.45 -12.23
N VAL A 212 -16.07 12.23 -11.08
CA VAL A 212 -16.21 10.90 -10.49
C VAL A 212 -17.66 10.45 -10.57
N TYR A 213 -17.83 9.22 -11.05
CA TYR A 213 -19.13 8.59 -11.27
C TYR A 213 -19.29 7.44 -10.29
N PRO A 214 -19.70 7.71 -9.03
CA PRO A 214 -19.76 6.68 -8.02
C PRO A 214 -20.77 5.58 -8.36
N SER A 215 -20.42 4.37 -7.95
CA SER A 215 -21.36 3.26 -7.89
C SER A 215 -22.52 3.58 -6.94
N GLY A 216 -23.68 3.03 -7.22
CA GLY A 216 -24.85 3.08 -6.34
C GLY A 216 -25.63 1.78 -6.35
N GLU A 217 -26.71 1.70 -5.59
CA GLU A 217 -27.50 0.48 -5.42
C GLU A 217 -28.98 0.79 -5.56
N ALA A 218 -29.60 0.27 -6.60
CA ALA A 218 -31.00 0.53 -6.91
C ALA A 218 -31.93 -0.03 -5.82
N LEU A 219 -31.59 -1.20 -5.24
CA LEU A 219 -32.41 -1.83 -4.20
C LEU A 219 -32.57 -0.97 -2.94
N TRP A 220 -31.61 -0.09 -2.67
CA TRP A 220 -31.60 0.77 -1.48
C TRP A 220 -31.74 2.25 -1.81
N ASN A 221 -32.21 2.59 -3.02
CA ASN A 221 -32.35 3.97 -3.52
C ASN A 221 -31.04 4.80 -3.44
N ILE A 222 -29.89 4.13 -3.53
CA ILE A 222 -28.59 4.79 -3.60
C ILE A 222 -28.34 5.14 -5.06
N GLN A 223 -28.31 6.43 -5.37
CA GLN A 223 -28.21 6.91 -6.75
C GLN A 223 -26.96 6.37 -7.47
N GLN A 224 -27.18 5.81 -8.66
CA GLN A 224 -26.13 5.25 -9.52
C GLN A 224 -25.70 6.28 -10.57
N TYR A 225 -24.43 6.68 -10.52
CA TYR A 225 -23.83 7.57 -11.52
C TYR A 225 -22.83 6.84 -12.44
N GLY A 226 -22.22 5.76 -11.94
CA GLY A 226 -21.20 4.96 -12.64
C GLY A 226 -21.74 3.91 -13.61
N LEU A 227 -20.95 2.85 -13.81
CA LEU A 227 -21.32 1.70 -14.64
C LEU A 227 -21.88 0.60 -13.72
N GLY A 228 -22.95 0.94 -12.99
CA GLY A 228 -23.64 0.03 -12.08
C GLY A 228 -23.07 0.00 -10.65
N PRO A 229 -23.37 -1.06 -9.86
CA PRO A 229 -23.11 -1.06 -8.41
C PRO A 229 -21.66 -1.26 -7.96
N TRP A 230 -20.76 -1.55 -8.89
CA TRP A 230 -19.42 -2.07 -8.54
C TRP A 230 -18.28 -1.29 -9.17
N THR A 231 -18.59 -0.21 -9.89
CA THR A 231 -17.60 0.56 -10.65
C THR A 231 -17.69 2.05 -10.33
N GLU A 232 -16.53 2.70 -10.23
CA GLU A 232 -16.42 4.14 -10.07
C GLU A 232 -15.46 4.69 -11.13
N PRO A 233 -15.96 4.99 -12.35
CA PRO A 233 -15.20 5.76 -13.32
C PRO A 233 -14.75 7.10 -12.73
N ARG A 234 -13.49 7.45 -12.99
CA ARG A 234 -12.92 8.76 -12.67
C ARG A 234 -12.28 9.29 -13.94
N CYS A 235 -12.94 10.24 -14.58
CA CYS A 235 -12.51 10.76 -15.88
C CYS A 235 -12.01 12.20 -15.76
N PRO A 236 -10.77 12.48 -16.21
CA PRO A 236 -10.28 13.84 -16.32
C PRO A 236 -11.10 14.67 -17.31
N ILE A 237 -11.16 15.96 -17.07
CA ILE A 237 -11.57 16.95 -18.07
C ILE A 237 -10.45 17.09 -19.10
N GLY A 238 -10.77 16.98 -20.39
CA GLY A 238 -9.80 17.15 -21.47
C GLY A 238 -9.57 18.62 -21.80
N SER A 239 -10.65 19.40 -21.93
CA SER A 239 -10.60 20.84 -22.17
C SER A 239 -11.88 21.52 -21.70
N MET A 240 -11.79 22.83 -21.44
CA MET A 240 -12.96 23.68 -21.18
C MET A 240 -12.87 24.98 -21.95
N THR A 241 -13.98 25.37 -22.59
CA THR A 241 -14.13 26.65 -23.30
C THR A 241 -15.44 27.27 -22.87
N GLY A 242 -15.38 28.34 -22.08
CA GLY A 242 -16.57 28.91 -21.43
C GLY A 242 -17.30 27.87 -20.59
N ALA A 243 -18.57 27.64 -20.88
CA ALA A 243 -19.41 26.65 -20.22
C ALA A 243 -19.31 25.23 -20.82
N THR A 244 -18.59 25.05 -21.94
CA THR A 244 -18.44 23.74 -22.59
C THR A 244 -17.30 22.95 -21.94
N VAL A 245 -17.62 21.75 -21.45
CA VAL A 245 -16.68 20.81 -20.85
C VAL A 245 -16.53 19.61 -21.78
N THR A 246 -15.33 19.39 -22.30
CA THR A 246 -14.98 18.20 -23.10
C THR A 246 -14.22 17.22 -22.23
N MET A 247 -14.70 15.98 -22.11
CA MET A 247 -14.08 14.96 -21.28
C MET A 247 -12.88 14.31 -21.97
N ALA A 248 -11.88 13.92 -21.19
CA ALA A 248 -10.65 13.34 -21.73
C ALA A 248 -10.88 11.93 -22.29
N GLN A 249 -10.26 11.66 -23.44
CA GLN A 249 -10.19 10.33 -24.05
C GLN A 249 -8.94 9.55 -23.58
N PRO A 250 -9.00 8.20 -23.51
CA PRO A 250 -10.12 7.33 -23.86
C PRO A 250 -11.13 7.12 -22.72
N CYS A 251 -11.04 7.87 -21.60
CA CYS A 251 -11.87 7.62 -20.43
C CYS A 251 -13.36 7.79 -20.72
N TRP A 252 -13.71 8.84 -21.45
CA TRP A 252 -15.10 9.14 -21.78
C TRP A 252 -15.74 8.06 -22.65
N ASP A 253 -15.11 7.65 -23.75
CA ASP A 253 -15.66 6.62 -24.62
C ASP A 253 -15.70 5.25 -23.93
N ASN A 254 -14.68 4.91 -23.14
CA ASN A 254 -14.71 3.69 -22.32
C ASN A 254 -15.83 3.69 -21.27
N SER A 255 -16.37 4.86 -20.92
CA SER A 255 -17.46 5.01 -19.94
C SER A 255 -18.83 5.17 -20.61
N THR A 256 -18.90 5.64 -21.85
CA THR A 256 -20.19 6.01 -22.49
C THR A 256 -20.49 5.24 -23.78
N ARG A 257 -19.51 4.53 -24.34
CA ARG A 257 -19.59 3.83 -25.64
C ARG A 257 -19.02 2.43 -25.55
N ARG A 258 -19.52 1.63 -24.62
CA ARG A 258 -19.10 0.22 -24.48
C ARG A 258 -19.92 -0.65 -25.42
N VAL A 259 -19.31 -1.73 -25.89
CA VAL A 259 -19.99 -2.72 -26.74
C VAL A 259 -21.03 -3.46 -25.90
N GLU A 260 -22.25 -3.53 -26.42
CA GLU A 260 -23.40 -4.21 -25.81
C GLU A 260 -23.55 -5.64 -26.32
N PHE A 261 -24.17 -6.51 -25.50
CA PHE A 261 -24.66 -7.79 -25.99
C PHE A 261 -25.80 -7.55 -27.00
N PRO A 262 -25.79 -8.21 -28.17
CA PRO A 262 -26.88 -8.11 -29.13
C PRO A 262 -28.24 -8.55 -28.55
N ASP A 263 -28.21 -9.51 -27.62
CA ASP A 263 -29.36 -10.17 -27.02
C ASP A 263 -29.72 -9.63 -25.61
N ILE A 264 -28.89 -8.76 -25.03
CA ILE A 264 -29.13 -8.16 -23.70
C ILE A 264 -28.91 -6.65 -23.77
N PRO A 265 -29.91 -5.87 -24.23
CA PRO A 265 -29.80 -4.42 -24.37
C PRO A 265 -29.36 -3.72 -23.09
N GLY A 266 -28.44 -2.75 -23.21
CA GLY A 266 -27.90 -1.98 -22.08
C GLY A 266 -26.81 -2.68 -21.27
N ARG A 267 -26.50 -3.96 -21.54
CA ARG A 267 -25.44 -4.72 -20.85
C ARG A 267 -24.17 -4.77 -21.68
N SER A 268 -23.03 -4.43 -21.07
CA SER A 268 -21.73 -4.52 -21.74
C SER A 268 -21.21 -5.95 -21.91
N ILE A 269 -20.53 -6.24 -23.03
CA ILE A 269 -20.03 -7.58 -23.38
C ILE A 269 -18.99 -8.14 -22.41
N ASN A 270 -18.23 -7.28 -21.74
CA ASN A 270 -17.25 -7.71 -20.74
C ASN A 270 -17.92 -8.07 -19.41
N MET A 271 -19.25 -8.04 -19.34
CA MET A 271 -20.08 -8.35 -18.17
C MET A 271 -19.84 -7.43 -16.96
N VAL A 272 -19.09 -6.34 -17.12
CA VAL A 272 -18.78 -5.38 -16.06
C VAL A 272 -19.79 -4.22 -16.11
N GLY A 273 -21.05 -4.49 -15.76
CA GLY A 273 -22.11 -3.47 -15.63
C GLY A 273 -22.71 -2.95 -16.94
N PRO A 274 -23.50 -1.87 -16.87
CA PRO A 274 -24.13 -1.22 -18.02
C PRO A 274 -23.13 -0.76 -19.07
N ALA A 275 -23.59 -0.62 -20.31
CA ALA A 275 -22.75 -0.18 -21.41
C ALA A 275 -22.49 1.33 -21.45
N LYS A 276 -23.28 2.11 -20.71
CA LYS A 276 -23.15 3.56 -20.57
C LYS A 276 -23.32 3.97 -19.12
N LEU A 277 -22.81 5.14 -18.75
CA LEU A 277 -23.01 5.73 -17.43
C LEU A 277 -24.51 5.84 -17.12
N THR A 278 -24.89 5.48 -15.89
CA THR A 278 -26.26 5.62 -15.40
C THR A 278 -26.51 7.05 -14.89
N GLY A 279 -27.70 7.33 -14.35
CA GLY A 279 -27.99 8.62 -13.71
C GLY A 279 -27.87 9.83 -14.64
N GLY A 280 -28.25 9.65 -15.91
CA GLY A 280 -28.15 10.71 -16.94
C GLY A 280 -26.70 11.02 -17.34
N ALA A 281 -25.76 10.12 -17.07
CA ALA A 281 -24.32 10.35 -17.22
C ALA A 281 -23.83 11.56 -16.42
N LEU A 282 -24.50 11.95 -15.34
CA LEU A 282 -24.04 13.03 -14.47
C LEU A 282 -22.98 12.50 -13.50
N PRO A 283 -21.91 13.26 -13.22
CA PRO A 283 -20.98 12.90 -12.17
C PRO A 283 -21.54 13.19 -10.78
N GLY A 284 -21.10 12.42 -9.79
CA GLY A 284 -21.50 12.61 -8.40
C GLY A 284 -20.70 13.70 -7.68
N TYR A 285 -19.42 13.87 -8.04
CA TYR A 285 -18.55 14.89 -7.45
C TYR A 285 -17.32 15.16 -8.34
N VAL A 286 -16.60 16.24 -8.02
CA VAL A 286 -15.28 16.55 -8.57
C VAL A 286 -14.18 16.11 -7.61
N GLU A 287 -13.04 15.68 -8.15
CA GLU A 287 -11.79 15.59 -7.40
C GLU A 287 -10.64 16.30 -8.13
N ASN A 288 -9.52 16.49 -7.42
CA ASN A 288 -8.30 17.08 -7.96
C ASN A 288 -8.38 18.56 -8.37
N ALA A 289 -9.11 19.37 -7.61
CA ALA A 289 -9.09 20.82 -7.74
C ALA A 289 -8.61 21.48 -6.45
N PHE A 290 -7.95 22.62 -6.56
CA PHE A 290 -7.51 23.39 -5.39
C PHE A 290 -8.72 24.01 -4.66
N GLU A 291 -9.75 24.37 -5.42
CA GLU A 291 -10.95 25.08 -4.98
C GLU A 291 -11.83 24.22 -4.07
N VAL A 292 -11.73 22.89 -4.18
CA VAL A 292 -12.42 21.92 -3.31
C VAL A 292 -11.49 21.35 -2.23
N LEU A 293 -10.32 21.95 -2.00
CA LEU A 293 -9.48 21.64 -0.85
C LEU A 293 -10.01 22.42 0.35
N ASP A 294 -10.98 21.86 1.07
CA ASP A 294 -11.70 22.55 2.13
C ASP A 294 -11.81 21.75 3.45
N GLN A 295 -11.68 20.42 3.41
CA GLN A 295 -11.82 19.58 4.61
C GLN A 295 -10.46 19.22 5.25
N PRO A 296 -10.42 19.05 6.58
CA PRO A 296 -9.24 18.51 7.25
C PRO A 296 -8.90 17.09 6.78
N GLY A 297 -7.63 16.89 6.45
CA GLY A 297 -7.10 15.63 5.92
C GLY A 297 -7.08 15.56 4.40
N GLU A 298 -7.54 16.60 3.71
CA GLU A 298 -7.45 16.71 2.26
C GLU A 298 -6.11 17.24 1.77
N TRP A 299 -5.74 16.85 0.55
CA TRP A 299 -4.53 17.32 -0.13
C TRP A 299 -4.76 17.54 -1.62
N TYR A 300 -3.92 18.37 -2.21
CA TYR A 300 -3.91 18.67 -3.64
C TYR A 300 -2.46 18.76 -4.14
N LEU A 301 -2.16 18.24 -5.33
CA LEU A 301 -0.89 18.45 -6.01
C LEU A 301 -1.14 19.37 -7.19
N ASP A 302 -0.60 20.59 -7.10
CA ASP A 302 -0.52 21.52 -8.21
C ASP A 302 0.66 21.11 -9.09
N ARG A 303 0.37 20.46 -10.22
CA ARG A 303 1.39 19.90 -11.12
C ARG A 303 2.13 21.00 -11.89
N HIS A 304 1.45 22.11 -12.15
CA HIS A 304 2.01 23.25 -12.88
C HIS A 304 3.05 24.00 -12.04
N THR A 305 2.73 24.26 -10.77
CA THR A 305 3.68 24.94 -9.86
C THR A 305 4.57 23.96 -9.08
N ARG A 306 4.40 22.65 -9.28
CA ARG A 306 5.06 21.57 -8.51
C ARG A 306 4.92 21.75 -6.99
N THR A 307 3.70 22.03 -6.51
CA THR A 307 3.42 22.28 -5.09
C THR A 307 2.38 21.30 -4.54
N VAL A 308 2.69 20.66 -3.42
CA VAL A 308 1.73 19.85 -2.66
C VAL A 308 1.10 20.71 -1.57
N TYR A 309 -0.22 20.79 -1.56
CA TYR A 309 -1.03 21.42 -0.52
C TYR A 309 -1.68 20.37 0.36
N TYR A 310 -1.80 20.66 1.66
CA TYR A 310 -2.42 19.77 2.64
C TYR A 310 -3.12 20.56 3.73
N ARG A 311 -4.36 20.18 4.05
CA ARG A 311 -5.08 20.62 5.25
C ARG A 311 -4.89 19.56 6.35
N PRO A 312 -4.13 19.83 7.43
CA PRO A 312 -3.94 18.86 8.49
C PRO A 312 -5.25 18.49 9.20
N ARG A 313 -5.38 17.23 9.61
CA ARG A 313 -6.47 16.81 10.52
C ARG A 313 -6.30 17.47 11.89
N PRO A 314 -7.39 17.76 12.62
CA PRO A 314 -7.32 18.27 14.00
C PRO A 314 -6.45 17.36 14.88
N GLY A 315 -5.68 17.95 15.79
CA GLY A 315 -4.78 17.22 16.71
C GLY A 315 -3.50 16.67 16.07
N ARG A 316 -3.24 16.95 14.78
CA ARG A 316 -1.95 16.69 14.12
C ARG A 316 -1.13 17.98 13.90
N THR A 317 -1.51 19.04 14.58
CA THR A 317 -0.98 20.40 14.48
C THR A 317 0.22 20.62 15.41
N ARG A 318 1.40 20.25 14.91
CA ARG A 318 2.69 20.88 15.19
C ARG A 318 3.64 20.33 14.14
N ALA A 319 4.42 21.20 13.49
CA ALA A 319 5.31 20.91 12.35
C ALA A 319 5.82 19.46 12.38
N PRO A 320 5.68 18.66 11.30
CA PRO A 320 5.75 17.21 11.43
C PRO A 320 7.09 16.79 12.03
N PRO A 321 7.14 16.32 13.30
CA PRO A 321 8.29 15.61 13.79
C PRO A 321 8.28 14.29 13.03
N THR A 322 9.31 14.05 12.22
CA THR A 322 9.70 12.75 11.64
C THR A 322 8.62 11.67 11.66
N TRP A 323 7.96 11.51 10.52
CA TRP A 323 6.99 10.47 10.17
C TRP A 323 7.12 9.17 10.98
N ARG A 324 6.38 9.04 12.09
CA ARG A 324 6.29 7.79 12.85
C ARG A 324 5.17 6.89 12.31
N ARG A 325 5.49 5.61 12.27
CA ARG A 325 4.91 4.54 11.46
C ARG A 325 3.61 3.99 12.04
N ARG A 326 2.62 3.74 11.17
CA ARG A 326 1.82 2.51 11.21
C ARG A 326 1.75 1.93 9.79
N SER A 327 2.12 0.65 9.71
CA SER A 327 2.22 -0.14 8.48
C SER A 327 0.88 -0.73 8.10
N TRP A 328 0.54 -0.69 6.81
CA TRP A 328 -0.50 -1.55 6.23
C TRP A 328 0.11 -2.41 5.13
N ARG A 329 -0.41 -3.64 5.03
CA ARG A 329 0.05 -4.72 4.17
C ARG A 329 -0.56 -4.53 2.78
N SER A 330 0.27 -4.47 1.75
CA SER A 330 -0.09 -4.90 0.40
C SER A 330 1.16 -5.39 -0.32
N TRP A 331 0.99 -6.35 -1.24
CA TRP A 331 2.05 -7.06 -1.94
C TRP A 331 1.96 -6.80 -3.44
N TRP A 332 3.11 -6.77 -4.11
CA TRP A 332 3.21 -6.96 -5.55
C TRP A 332 4.41 -7.88 -5.83
N THR A 333 4.14 -9.07 -6.38
CA THR A 333 5.15 -9.97 -6.94
C THR A 333 4.94 -10.02 -8.44
N GLY A 334 5.53 -9.07 -9.18
CA GLY A 334 5.72 -9.22 -10.62
C GLY A 334 6.93 -10.12 -10.87
N GLY A 335 6.75 -11.43 -10.77
CA GLY A 335 7.79 -12.39 -11.16
C GLY A 335 7.93 -12.40 -12.68
N ALA A 336 9.14 -12.18 -13.19
CA ALA A 336 9.46 -12.52 -14.56
C ALA A 336 9.37 -14.05 -14.73
N PRO A 337 8.96 -14.58 -15.91
CA PRO A 337 8.88 -16.01 -16.12
C PRO A 337 10.23 -16.70 -15.84
N GLY A 338 10.26 -17.63 -14.87
CA GLY A 338 11.44 -18.44 -14.55
C GLY A 338 11.92 -18.43 -13.09
N ALA A 339 11.48 -17.49 -12.26
CA ALA A 339 11.82 -17.50 -10.83
C ALA A 339 11.12 -18.67 -10.10
N ARG A 340 11.87 -19.52 -9.40
CA ARG A 340 11.36 -20.68 -8.64
C ARG A 340 12.01 -20.72 -7.26
N ARG A 341 11.29 -21.13 -6.21
CA ARG A 341 11.83 -21.31 -4.83
C ARG A 341 12.43 -20.05 -4.18
N CYS A 342 11.91 -18.87 -4.52
CA CYS A 342 12.10 -17.64 -3.72
C CYS A 342 10.94 -17.51 -2.73
N THR A 343 11.25 -17.28 -1.45
CA THR A 343 10.22 -17.06 -0.41
C THR A 343 10.48 -15.75 0.32
N THR A 344 9.46 -14.91 0.50
CA THR A 344 9.55 -13.66 1.27
C THR A 344 8.79 -13.78 2.60
N SER A 345 9.36 -13.37 3.73
CA SER A 345 8.69 -13.46 5.05
C SER A 345 9.32 -12.52 6.09
N PRO A 346 8.59 -11.93 7.04
CA PRO A 346 7.64 -10.82 6.88
C PRO A 346 8.27 -9.51 6.35
N CYS A 347 7.89 -9.08 5.14
CA CYS A 347 8.18 -7.74 4.58
C CYS A 347 6.86 -7.02 4.24
N ALA A 348 6.82 -5.69 4.33
CA ALA A 348 5.70 -4.87 3.83
C ALA A 348 6.11 -4.08 2.57
N VAL A 349 5.24 -4.00 1.56
CA VAL A 349 5.40 -3.09 0.42
C VAL A 349 4.43 -1.92 0.59
N SER A 350 4.88 -0.69 0.31
CA SER A 350 4.05 0.51 0.43
C SER A 350 4.30 1.51 -0.70
N SER A 351 3.31 2.37 -0.95
CA SER A 351 3.46 3.54 -1.83
C SER A 351 3.81 3.19 -3.28
N SER A 352 3.16 2.18 -3.83
CA SER A 352 3.20 1.87 -5.26
C SER A 352 2.33 2.83 -6.06
N ARG A 353 2.65 2.97 -7.35
CA ARG A 353 1.86 3.73 -8.32
C ARG A 353 1.56 2.83 -9.51
N THR A 354 0.35 2.97 -10.05
CA THR A 354 -0.01 2.41 -11.36
C THR A 354 0.41 3.41 -12.45
N PRO A 355 1.29 3.03 -13.40
CA PRO A 355 1.60 3.89 -14.54
C PRO A 355 0.36 4.08 -15.42
N PRO A 356 0.14 5.25 -16.03
CA PRO A 356 -0.86 5.39 -17.08
C PRO A 356 -0.51 4.46 -18.26
N GLY A 357 -1.49 3.71 -18.77
CA GLY A 357 -1.35 2.94 -20.02
C GLY A 357 -0.62 1.59 -19.95
N SER A 358 -0.42 0.99 -18.77
CA SER A 358 0.15 -0.38 -18.70
C SER A 358 -0.94 -1.43 -19.00
N PRO A 359 -0.90 -2.16 -20.13
CA PRO A 359 -1.78 -3.32 -20.30
C PRO A 359 -1.41 -4.37 -19.23
N PRO A 360 -2.38 -5.13 -18.69
CA PRO A 360 -2.05 -6.26 -17.84
C PRO A 360 -1.12 -7.21 -18.63
N PRO A 361 -0.12 -7.83 -17.97
CA PRO A 361 0.71 -8.81 -18.64
C PRO A 361 -0.21 -9.91 -19.18
N ARG A 362 -0.23 -10.08 -20.51
CA ARG A 362 -0.93 -11.22 -21.13
C ARG A 362 -0.29 -12.49 -20.56
N PRO A 363 -1.04 -13.40 -19.93
CA PRO A 363 -0.49 -14.70 -19.58
C PRO A 363 -0.20 -15.42 -20.90
N ARG A 364 1.08 -15.45 -21.31
CA ARG A 364 1.53 -16.44 -22.28
C ARG A 364 1.57 -17.77 -21.53
N ALA A 365 0.49 -18.53 -21.63
CA ALA A 365 0.47 -19.91 -21.20
C ALA A 365 1.57 -20.67 -21.97
N SER A 366 2.50 -21.27 -21.23
CA SER A 366 3.45 -22.22 -21.79
C SER A 366 2.69 -23.48 -22.22
N PRO A 367 2.86 -24.00 -23.45
CA PRO A 367 2.14 -25.18 -23.91
C PRO A 367 2.79 -26.43 -23.32
N ARG A 368 2.49 -26.74 -22.06
CA ARG A 368 2.75 -28.05 -21.43
C ARG A 368 1.99 -28.14 -20.10
N CYS A 369 0.73 -28.57 -20.20
CA CYS A 369 -0.01 -29.34 -19.21
C CYS A 369 -1.45 -29.56 -19.73
N ARG A 370 -1.60 -30.41 -20.75
CA ARG A 370 -2.86 -31.14 -20.98
C ARG A 370 -2.68 -32.52 -20.39
N ARG A 371 -3.36 -32.81 -19.26
CA ARG A 371 -4.08 -34.07 -18.97
C ARG A 371 -4.49 -34.13 -17.50
N ALA A 372 -5.67 -34.70 -17.32
CA ALA A 372 -6.31 -35.19 -16.09
C ALA A 372 -7.26 -34.21 -15.41
N ILE A 373 -8.55 -34.30 -15.77
CA ILE A 373 -9.65 -34.77 -14.91
C ILE A 373 -10.78 -35.18 -15.89
N ARG A 374 -11.22 -36.44 -15.79
CA ARG A 374 -12.52 -36.90 -16.29
C ARG A 374 -13.60 -36.39 -15.36
#